data_AF-A0A941E5S1-F1
#
_entry.id   AF-A0A941E5S1-F1
#
_cell.length_a   1.000
_cell.length_b   1.000
_cell.length_c   1.000
_cell.angle_alpha   90.00
_cell.angle_beta   90.00
_cell.angle_gamma   90.00
#
_symmetry.space_group_name_H-M   'P 1'
#
loop_
_entity.id
_entity.type
_entity.pdbx_description
1 polymer ?
#
loop_
_entity_poly.entity_id
_entity_poly.type
_entity_poly.pdbx_seq_one_letter_code
_entity_poly.pdbx_strand_id
1 'polypeptide(L)'
;MYRIRVHGRGGQGVVTAAELIAWAAIYDGRYALAFPSFGSERTGAPVEAYCSIGDAPIRSREPVEAPDAVLVLDATLLNRPRIFTGLRPGGLVLVDSTAPLAVPGVPQLRTVPAARIALARTGRAMANVPMLGAFAAASGIVSLEAVHTAVGKRFSGPVSQANRDAVDEAYTYLTEAAREADEVDAPNATTASREVHHVA
;
A
#
# COMPACT_ATOMS: atom_id res chain seq x y z
N MET A 1 7.62 -16.46 -1.30
CA MET A 1 8.27 -15.16 -1.56
C MET A 1 7.22 -14.20 -2.09
N TYR A 2 7.05 -13.08 -1.39
CA TYR A 2 6.12 -12.00 -1.72
C TYR A 2 6.89 -10.85 -2.38
N ARG A 3 6.50 -10.41 -3.58
CA ARG A 3 7.22 -9.43 -4.38
C ARG A 3 6.39 -8.17 -4.58
N ILE A 4 7.01 -7.03 -4.36
CA ILE A 4 6.35 -5.73 -4.30
C ILE A 4 7.04 -4.81 -5.30
N ARG A 5 6.24 -4.05 -6.04
CA ARG A 5 6.72 -3.00 -6.94
C ARG A 5 6.12 -1.66 -6.51
N VAL A 6 6.97 -0.70 -6.17
CA VAL A 6 6.58 0.66 -5.77
C VAL A 6 6.84 1.61 -6.93
N HIS A 7 5.83 2.38 -7.30
CA HIS A 7 5.85 3.39 -8.35
C HIS A 7 5.66 4.77 -7.76
N GLY A 8 6.36 5.76 -8.31
CA GLY A 8 6.16 7.16 -8.00
C GLY A 8 7.07 8.03 -8.86
N ARG A 9 7.37 9.22 -8.41
CA ARG A 9 8.29 10.15 -9.06
C ARG A 9 9.54 10.39 -8.22
N GLY A 10 10.64 10.73 -8.89
CA GLY A 10 11.86 11.16 -8.22
C GLY A 10 11.57 12.30 -7.25
N GLY A 11 11.95 12.10 -5.98
CA GLY A 11 11.65 13.02 -4.88
C GLY A 11 10.45 12.63 -3.99
N GLN A 12 9.59 11.70 -4.41
CA GLN A 12 8.42 11.25 -3.62
C GLN A 12 8.72 10.13 -2.62
N GLY A 13 9.97 9.68 -2.51
CA GLY A 13 10.36 8.66 -1.53
C GLY A 13 10.01 7.21 -1.91
N VAL A 14 9.94 6.90 -3.21
CA VAL A 14 9.69 5.54 -3.75
C VAL A 14 10.67 4.51 -3.18
N VAL A 15 11.97 4.83 -3.22
CA VAL A 15 13.03 3.95 -2.70
C VAL A 15 12.89 3.77 -1.19
N THR A 16 12.67 4.87 -0.48
CA THR A 16 12.44 4.85 0.97
C THR A 16 11.24 3.96 1.35
N ALA A 17 10.14 4.00 0.60
CA ALA A 17 8.99 3.13 0.86
C ALA A 17 9.38 1.64 0.73
N ALA A 18 10.04 1.26 -0.37
CA ALA A 18 10.48 -0.12 -0.58
C ALA A 18 11.46 -0.60 0.50
N GLU A 19 12.42 0.25 0.90
CA GLU A 19 13.37 -0.04 1.97
C GLU A 19 12.68 -0.22 3.31
N LEU A 20 11.75 0.67 3.67
CA LEU A 20 11.05 0.58 4.95
C LEU A 20 10.12 -0.64 5.03
N ILE A 21 9.51 -1.06 3.91
CA ILE A 21 8.78 -2.33 3.85
C ILE A 21 9.72 -3.51 4.09
N ALA A 22 10.92 -3.50 3.49
CA ALA A 22 11.91 -4.55 3.74
C ALA A 22 12.36 -4.55 5.21
N TRP A 23 12.60 -3.38 5.81
CA TRP A 23 12.98 -3.28 7.21
C TRP A 23 11.88 -3.78 8.13
N ALA A 24 10.61 -3.44 7.87
CA ALA A 24 9.47 -3.95 8.62
C ALA A 24 9.43 -5.48 8.53
N ALA A 25 9.52 -6.06 7.34
CA ALA A 25 9.56 -7.51 7.19
C ALA A 25 10.73 -8.17 7.95
N ILE A 26 11.91 -7.53 8.00
CA ILE A 26 13.06 -8.01 8.78
C ILE A 26 12.76 -7.95 10.29
N TYR A 27 12.07 -6.92 10.77
CA TYR A 27 11.66 -6.83 12.17
C TYR A 27 10.58 -7.86 12.53
N ASP A 28 9.78 -8.32 11.57
CA ASP A 28 8.89 -9.48 11.72
C ASP A 28 9.63 -10.84 11.60
N GLY A 29 10.96 -10.84 11.59
CA GLY A 29 11.78 -12.05 11.51
C GLY A 29 11.85 -12.70 10.13
N ARG A 30 11.44 -11.99 9.07
CA ARG A 30 11.52 -12.48 7.69
C ARG A 30 12.81 -12.02 7.01
N TYR A 31 13.12 -12.64 5.87
CA TYR A 31 14.16 -12.16 4.98
C TYR A 31 13.55 -11.18 4.00
N ALA A 32 14.18 -10.02 3.84
CA ALA A 32 13.76 -9.05 2.85
C ALA A 32 14.93 -8.40 2.13
N LEU A 33 14.68 -7.99 0.90
CA LEU A 33 15.63 -7.25 0.08
C LEU A 33 14.87 -6.21 -0.73
N ALA A 34 15.28 -4.95 -0.60
CA ALA A 34 14.79 -3.85 -1.40
C ALA A 34 15.93 -3.23 -2.20
N PHE A 35 15.61 -2.76 -3.40
CA PHE A 35 16.54 -2.03 -4.24
C PHE A 35 15.75 -1.18 -5.24
N PRO A 36 16.33 -0.04 -5.65
CA PRO A 36 15.67 0.80 -6.61
C PRO A 36 15.86 0.31 -8.05
N SER A 37 15.04 0.84 -8.95
CA SER A 37 15.22 0.75 -10.39
C SER A 37 15.17 2.14 -10.97
N PHE A 38 16.35 2.67 -11.27
CA PHE A 38 16.48 3.94 -11.98
C PHE A 38 17.62 3.90 -13.00
N GLY A 39 17.38 4.48 -14.17
CA GLY A 39 18.38 4.81 -15.19
C GLY A 39 18.93 6.23 -14.96
N SER A 40 19.04 7.03 -16.02
CA SER A 40 19.55 8.41 -15.95
C SER A 40 18.47 9.43 -15.52
N GLU A 41 17.60 9.08 -14.57
CA GLU A 41 16.42 9.89 -14.28
C GLU A 41 16.71 11.16 -13.46
N ARG A 42 16.03 12.24 -13.86
CA ARG A 42 15.96 13.53 -13.17
C ARG A 42 14.82 13.57 -12.14
N THR A 43 14.88 14.50 -11.19
CA THR A 43 13.77 14.78 -10.26
C THR A 43 12.43 14.91 -11.00
N GLY A 44 11.37 14.31 -10.45
CA GLY A 44 10.02 14.31 -11.06
C GLY A 44 9.80 13.27 -12.17
N ALA A 45 10.86 12.63 -12.69
CA ALA A 45 10.69 11.49 -13.60
C ALA A 45 10.07 10.29 -12.86
N PRO A 46 9.31 9.42 -13.54
CA PRO A 46 8.84 8.17 -12.96
C PRO A 46 10.01 7.33 -12.44
N VAL A 47 9.85 6.80 -11.23
CA VAL A 47 10.84 5.97 -10.54
C VAL A 47 10.13 4.73 -10.03
N GLU A 48 10.83 3.61 -10.10
CA GLU A 48 10.39 2.34 -9.56
C GLU A 48 11.36 1.86 -8.47
N ALA A 49 10.83 1.15 -7.48
CA ALA A 49 11.64 0.39 -6.54
C ALA A 49 10.97 -0.94 -6.24
N TYR A 50 11.78 -1.91 -5.87
CA TYR A 50 11.34 -3.26 -5.63
C TYR A 50 11.61 -3.65 -4.18
N CYS A 51 10.71 -4.44 -3.62
CA CYS A 51 10.91 -5.12 -2.35
C CYS A 51 10.50 -6.59 -2.53
N SER A 52 11.29 -7.50 -1.99
CA SER A 52 10.95 -8.91 -1.91
C SER A 52 11.07 -9.39 -0.48
N ILE A 53 10.11 -10.18 -0.04
CA ILE A 53 10.01 -10.75 1.31
C ILE A 53 9.92 -12.28 1.18
N GLY A 54 10.62 -13.02 2.02
CA GLY A 54 10.60 -14.47 2.02
C GLY A 54 11.06 -15.09 3.33
N ASP A 55 10.98 -16.41 3.39
CA ASP A 55 11.29 -17.21 4.58
C ASP A 55 12.74 -17.72 4.60
N ALA A 56 13.53 -17.32 3.59
CA ALA A 56 14.94 -17.68 3.43
C ALA A 56 15.74 -16.52 2.78
N PRO A 57 17.09 -16.49 2.91
CA PRO A 57 17.92 -15.43 2.35
C PRO A 57 17.68 -15.18 0.85
N ILE A 58 17.44 -13.92 0.49
CA ILE A 58 17.20 -13.48 -0.89
C ILE A 58 18.48 -12.91 -1.48
N ARG A 59 18.92 -13.45 -2.62
CA ARG A 59 20.15 -13.01 -3.33
C ARG A 59 19.88 -12.30 -4.65
N SER A 60 18.77 -12.59 -5.32
CA SER A 60 18.44 -12.00 -6.61
C SER A 60 18.07 -10.52 -6.46
N ARG A 61 18.68 -9.69 -7.31
CA ARG A 61 18.39 -8.24 -7.45
C ARG A 61 17.80 -7.95 -8.83
N GLU A 62 16.89 -8.81 -9.28
CA GLU A 62 16.23 -8.69 -10.58
C GLU A 62 14.90 -7.93 -10.48
N PRO A 63 14.55 -7.11 -11.49
CA PRO A 63 13.26 -6.46 -11.57
C PRO A 63 12.08 -7.37 -11.21
N VAL A 64 11.09 -6.81 -10.51
CA VAL A 64 9.87 -7.53 -10.17
C VAL A 64 8.92 -7.50 -11.37
N GLU A 65 9.09 -8.49 -12.24
CA GLU A 65 8.20 -8.69 -13.40
C GLU A 65 6.82 -9.19 -12.99
N ALA A 66 6.74 -10.04 -11.95
CA ALA A 66 5.51 -10.62 -11.44
C ALA A 66 5.24 -10.23 -9.98
N PRO A 67 4.72 -9.01 -9.70
CA PRO A 67 4.43 -8.56 -8.34
C PRO A 67 3.17 -9.22 -7.75
N ASP A 68 3.23 -9.47 -6.44
CA ASP A 68 2.08 -9.77 -5.58
C ASP A 68 1.39 -8.47 -5.09
N ALA A 69 2.14 -7.36 -5.01
CA ALA A 69 1.60 -6.04 -4.70
C ALA A 69 2.23 -4.93 -5.54
N VAL A 70 1.41 -3.94 -5.90
CA VAL A 70 1.84 -2.69 -6.55
C VAL A 70 1.39 -1.50 -5.71
N LEU A 71 2.34 -0.66 -5.28
CA LEU A 71 2.06 0.60 -4.58
C LEU A 71 2.33 1.75 -5.55
N VAL A 72 1.37 2.66 -5.71
CA VAL A 72 1.47 3.82 -6.60
C VAL A 72 1.36 5.10 -5.77
N LEU A 73 2.49 5.77 -5.55
CA LEU A 73 2.58 6.99 -4.74
C LEU A 73 2.11 8.26 -5.46
N ASP A 74 1.79 8.15 -6.76
CA ASP A 74 1.30 9.25 -7.59
C ASP A 74 0.29 8.71 -8.62
N ALA A 75 -1.00 8.99 -8.40
CA ALA A 75 -2.09 8.54 -9.26
C ALA A 75 -1.94 8.98 -10.73
N THR A 76 -1.16 10.03 -11.05
CA THR A 76 -0.91 10.44 -12.45
C THR A 76 -0.17 9.36 -13.26
N LEU A 77 0.51 8.43 -12.58
CA LEU A 77 1.21 7.32 -13.22
C LEU A 77 0.27 6.22 -13.72
N LEU A 78 -1.00 6.20 -13.30
CA LEU A 78 -1.99 5.24 -13.79
C LEU A 78 -2.23 5.33 -15.30
N ASN A 79 -1.97 6.50 -15.89
CA ASN A 79 -2.05 6.70 -17.34
C ASN A 79 -0.88 6.08 -18.10
N ARG A 80 0.14 5.54 -17.41
CA ARG A 80 1.27 4.90 -18.08
C ARG A 80 0.91 3.48 -18.52
N PRO A 81 1.31 3.09 -19.73
CA PRO A 81 1.23 1.70 -20.13
C PRO A 81 1.99 0.82 -19.13
N ARG A 82 1.43 -0.35 -18.82
CA ARG A 82 2.11 -1.45 -18.11
C ARG A 82 2.41 -1.26 -16.62
N ILE A 83 1.84 -0.25 -15.95
CA ILE A 83 2.03 -0.10 -14.49
C ILE A 83 1.59 -1.34 -13.69
N PHE A 84 0.59 -2.07 -14.19
CA PHE A 84 0.08 -3.33 -13.63
C PHE A 84 0.55 -4.58 -14.38
N THR A 85 1.47 -4.46 -15.33
CA THR A 85 1.96 -5.63 -16.09
C THR A 85 2.60 -6.64 -15.15
N GLY A 86 2.20 -7.90 -15.34
CA GLY A 86 2.64 -9.06 -14.56
C GLY A 86 2.07 -9.13 -13.15
N LEU A 87 1.19 -8.19 -12.74
CA LEU A 87 0.47 -8.30 -11.47
C LEU A 87 -0.23 -9.66 -11.41
N ARG A 88 0.08 -10.42 -10.36
CA ARG A 88 -0.47 -11.77 -10.19
C ARG A 88 -1.99 -11.71 -9.99
N PRO A 89 -2.75 -12.75 -10.37
CA PRO A 89 -4.17 -12.83 -10.07
C PRO A 89 -4.43 -12.62 -8.57
N GLY A 90 -5.34 -11.72 -8.22
CA GLY A 90 -5.62 -11.34 -6.83
C GLY A 90 -4.56 -10.44 -6.18
N GLY A 91 -3.55 -9.97 -6.93
CA GLY A 91 -2.51 -9.10 -6.42
C GLY A 91 -3.06 -7.75 -5.93
N LEU A 92 -2.50 -7.27 -4.82
CA LEU A 92 -2.91 -6.04 -4.16
C LEU A 92 -2.44 -4.81 -4.94
N VAL A 93 -3.31 -3.81 -5.10
CA VAL A 93 -2.91 -2.50 -5.62
C VAL A 93 -3.31 -1.40 -4.64
N LEU A 94 -2.34 -0.60 -4.21
CA LEU A 94 -2.58 0.59 -3.39
C LEU A 94 -2.20 1.84 -4.18
N VAL A 95 -3.09 2.84 -4.19
CA VAL A 95 -2.86 4.10 -4.89
C VAL A 95 -3.06 5.27 -3.95
N ASP A 96 -2.10 6.20 -3.91
CA ASP A 96 -2.29 7.49 -3.27
C ASP A 96 -3.33 8.31 -4.04
N SER A 97 -4.52 8.46 -3.47
CA SER A 97 -5.64 9.20 -4.04
C SER A 97 -6.65 9.56 -2.96
N THR A 98 -7.22 10.77 -3.05
CA THR A 98 -8.36 11.20 -2.22
C THR A 98 -9.71 10.79 -2.79
N ALA A 99 -9.74 10.35 -4.05
CA ALA A 99 -10.95 9.86 -4.72
C ALA A 99 -10.85 8.34 -4.94
N PRO A 100 -11.96 7.61 -4.85
CA PRO A 100 -12.02 6.23 -5.31
C PRO A 100 -11.60 6.10 -6.77
N LEU A 101 -10.86 5.06 -7.09
CA LEU A 101 -10.41 4.74 -8.44
C LEU A 101 -10.81 3.32 -8.79
N ALA A 102 -11.14 3.10 -10.06
CA ALA A 102 -11.39 1.78 -10.60
C ALA A 102 -10.55 1.61 -11.86
N VAL A 103 -9.81 0.50 -11.95
CA VAL A 103 -9.03 0.15 -13.13
C VAL A 103 -9.53 -1.20 -13.65
N PRO A 104 -9.96 -1.29 -14.92
CA PRO A 104 -10.39 -2.56 -15.52
C PRO A 104 -9.31 -3.64 -15.38
N GLY A 105 -9.71 -4.82 -14.88
CA GLY A 105 -8.80 -5.95 -14.67
C GLY A 105 -7.96 -5.90 -13.38
N VAL A 106 -8.16 -4.90 -12.51
CA VAL A 106 -7.46 -4.76 -11.22
C VAL A 106 -8.48 -4.68 -10.07
N PRO A 107 -9.17 -5.77 -9.72
CA PRO A 107 -10.26 -5.76 -8.75
C PRO A 107 -9.80 -5.46 -7.30
N GLN A 108 -8.53 -5.73 -6.98
CA GLN A 108 -7.96 -5.49 -5.65
C GLN A 108 -7.27 -4.13 -5.54
N LEU A 109 -7.72 -3.14 -6.32
CA LEU A 109 -7.28 -1.76 -6.16
C LEU A 109 -7.96 -1.14 -4.94
N ARG A 110 -7.17 -0.49 -4.08
CA ARG A 110 -7.63 0.35 -2.99
C ARG A 110 -6.94 1.70 -3.07
N THR A 111 -7.69 2.76 -2.80
CA THR A 111 -7.17 4.13 -2.75
C THR A 111 -6.96 4.55 -1.31
N VAL A 112 -5.92 5.32 -1.03
CA VAL A 112 -5.60 5.85 0.29
C VAL A 112 -5.17 7.30 0.12
N PRO A 113 -5.68 8.26 0.91
CA PRO A 113 -5.28 9.66 0.80
C PRO A 113 -3.94 9.90 1.53
N ALA A 114 -2.91 9.12 1.21
CA ALA A 114 -1.64 9.07 1.92
C ALA A 114 -0.89 10.40 1.91
N ALA A 115 -0.81 11.09 0.77
CA ALA A 115 -0.17 12.42 0.72
C ALA A 115 -0.93 13.46 1.55
N ARG A 116 -2.27 13.39 1.60
CA ARG A 116 -3.11 14.26 2.45
C ARG A 116 -2.86 13.98 3.93
N ILE A 117 -2.82 12.71 4.33
CA ILE A 117 -2.50 12.28 5.69
C ILE A 117 -1.10 12.78 6.09
N ALA A 118 -0.10 12.58 5.23
CA ALA A 118 1.26 13.04 5.46
C ALA A 118 1.33 14.57 5.63
N LEU A 119 0.60 15.32 4.81
CA LEU A 119 0.55 16.78 4.90
C LEU A 119 0.01 17.24 6.26
N ALA A 120 -1.09 16.63 6.72
CA ALA A 120 -1.72 16.98 7.98
C ALA A 120 -0.83 16.68 9.21
N ARG A 121 -0.06 15.59 9.16
CA ARG A 121 0.78 15.14 10.29
C ARG A 121 2.19 15.73 10.29
N THR A 122 2.79 15.85 9.11
CA THR A 122 4.23 16.17 8.97
C THR A 122 4.50 17.54 8.34
N GLY A 123 3.45 18.20 7.83
CA GLY A 123 3.58 19.43 7.04
C GLY A 123 4.11 19.21 5.61
N ARG A 124 4.30 17.95 5.18
CA ARG A 124 4.81 17.59 3.84
C ARG A 124 3.92 16.53 3.19
N ALA A 125 3.50 16.79 1.97
CA ALA A 125 2.66 15.87 1.18
C ALA A 125 3.49 14.72 0.57
N MET A 126 3.99 13.83 1.43
CA MET A 126 4.84 12.69 1.06
C MET A 126 4.09 11.38 1.33
N ALA A 127 3.50 10.78 0.29
CA ALA A 127 2.69 9.57 0.43
C ALA A 127 3.47 8.34 0.93
N ASN A 128 4.79 8.33 0.72
CA ASN A 128 5.63 7.15 0.92
C ASN A 128 5.47 6.50 2.31
N VAL A 129 5.47 7.27 3.41
CA VAL A 129 5.42 6.71 4.77
C VAL A 129 4.01 6.28 5.20
N PRO A 130 2.96 7.10 5.08
CA PRO A 130 1.59 6.64 5.36
C PRO A 130 1.20 5.40 4.52
N MET A 131 1.70 5.28 3.29
CA MET A 131 1.42 4.11 2.45
C MET A 131 1.88 2.78 3.09
N LEU A 132 2.87 2.79 4.00
CA LEU A 132 3.25 1.57 4.73
C LEU A 132 2.17 1.10 5.70
N GLY A 133 1.47 2.02 6.37
CA GLY A 133 0.36 1.65 7.26
C GLY A 133 -0.79 1.03 6.48
N ALA A 134 -1.13 1.63 5.34
CA ALA A 134 -2.11 1.08 4.43
C ALA A 134 -1.67 -0.30 3.87
N PHE A 135 -0.40 -0.45 3.51
CA PHE A 135 0.14 -1.74 3.07
C PHE A 135 0.06 -2.82 4.15
N ALA A 136 0.40 -2.50 5.40
CA ALA A 136 0.27 -3.43 6.53
C ALA A 136 -1.19 -3.87 6.71
N ALA A 137 -2.15 -2.94 6.70
CA ALA A 137 -3.57 -3.22 6.83
C ALA A 137 -4.10 -4.13 5.71
N ALA A 138 -3.77 -3.82 4.45
CA ALA A 138 -4.34 -4.53 3.31
C ALA A 138 -3.66 -5.88 3.00
N SER A 139 -2.36 -6.02 3.27
CA SER A 139 -1.61 -7.23 2.90
C SER A 139 -1.47 -8.22 4.04
N GLY A 140 -1.42 -7.77 5.30
CA GLY A 140 -1.04 -8.59 6.45
C GLY A 140 0.37 -9.21 6.37
N ILE A 141 1.19 -8.82 5.40
CA ILE A 141 2.52 -9.43 5.17
C ILE A 141 3.60 -8.87 6.10
N VAL A 142 3.36 -7.68 6.65
CA VAL A 142 4.15 -7.02 7.68
C VAL A 142 3.22 -6.50 8.78
N SER A 143 3.67 -6.54 10.03
CA SER A 143 2.92 -6.04 11.18
C SER A 143 3.01 -4.51 11.29
N LEU A 144 1.98 -3.90 11.86
CA LEU A 144 1.98 -2.47 12.16
C LEU A 144 3.12 -2.10 13.13
N GLU A 145 3.41 -2.96 14.10
CA GLU A 145 4.53 -2.78 15.05
C GLU A 145 5.89 -2.77 14.35
N ALA A 146 6.11 -3.68 13.40
CA ALA A 146 7.34 -3.71 12.63
C ALA A 146 7.49 -2.49 11.71
N VAL A 147 6.38 -1.99 11.15
CA VAL A 147 6.37 -0.73 10.40
C VAL A 147 6.78 0.43 11.32
N HIS A 148 6.19 0.54 12.52
CA HIS A 148 6.58 1.55 13.52
C HIS A 148 8.05 1.48 13.92
N THR A 149 8.58 0.27 14.04
CA THR A 149 10.00 0.02 14.32
C THR A 149 10.87 0.50 13.16
N ALA A 150 10.53 0.14 11.91
CA ALA A 150 11.25 0.59 10.72
C ALA A 150 11.25 2.11 10.57
N VAL A 151 10.09 2.76 10.72
CA VAL A 151 9.95 4.23 10.71
C VAL A 151 10.80 4.86 11.82
N GLY A 152 10.76 4.27 13.02
CA GLY A 152 11.54 4.69 14.18
C GLY A 152 13.05 4.65 14.02
N LYS A 153 13.54 3.71 13.21
CA LYS A 153 14.97 3.59 12.88
C LYS A 153 15.38 4.58 11.79
N ARG A 154 14.45 4.95 10.90
CA ARG A 154 14.71 5.84 9.78
C ARG A 154 14.64 7.32 10.13
N PHE A 155 13.75 7.68 11.05
CA PHE A 155 13.49 9.05 11.46
C PHE A 155 13.61 9.19 12.98
N SER A 156 14.06 10.35 13.45
CA SER A 156 14.25 10.62 14.89
C SER A 156 13.38 11.78 15.38
N GLY A 157 13.19 11.85 16.69
CA GLY A 157 12.51 12.96 17.36
C GLY A 157 11.06 13.18 16.88
N PRO A 158 10.58 14.43 16.86
CA PRO A 158 9.19 14.76 16.48
C PRO A 158 8.80 14.29 15.08
N VAL A 159 9.76 14.26 14.14
CA VAL A 159 9.52 13.78 12.77
C VAL A 159 9.20 12.29 12.77
N SER A 160 9.85 11.51 13.63
CA SER A 160 9.55 10.08 13.78
C SER A 160 8.12 9.87 14.26
N GLN A 161 7.71 10.60 15.30
CA GLN A 161 6.36 10.49 15.85
C GLN A 161 5.30 10.89 14.83
N ALA A 162 5.47 12.04 14.16
CA ALA A 162 4.52 12.50 13.15
C ALA A 162 4.37 11.50 11.98
N ASN A 163 5.45 10.82 11.58
CA ASN A 163 5.38 9.77 10.57
C ASN A 163 4.66 8.52 11.06
N ARG A 164 4.84 8.13 12.32
CA ARG A 164 4.13 7.01 12.94
C ARG A 164 2.64 7.28 13.08
N ASP A 165 2.27 8.48 13.49
CA ASP A 165 0.86 8.90 13.53
C ASP A 165 0.21 8.85 12.13
N ALA A 166 0.98 9.23 11.08
CA ALA A 166 0.53 9.12 9.69
C ALA A 166 0.36 7.66 9.22
N VAL A 167 1.23 6.75 9.70
CA VAL A 167 1.10 5.30 9.46
C VAL A 167 -0.19 4.78 10.10
N ASP A 168 -0.46 5.13 11.36
CA ASP A 168 -1.65 4.67 12.09
C ASP A 168 -2.94 5.16 11.43
N GLU A 169 -2.97 6.42 10.98
CA GLU A 169 -4.12 6.98 10.28
C GLU A 169 -4.39 6.27 8.95
N ALA A 170 -3.35 5.98 8.16
CA ALA A 170 -3.50 5.26 6.90
C ALA A 170 -3.89 3.78 7.10
N TYR A 171 -3.38 3.13 8.16
CA TYR A 171 -3.78 1.78 8.54
C TYR A 171 -5.27 1.72 8.91
N THR A 172 -5.71 2.67 9.75
CA THR A 172 -7.10 2.78 10.20
C THR A 172 -8.03 3.05 9.02
N TYR A 173 -7.67 4.00 8.16
CA TYR A 173 -8.43 4.36 6.97
C TYR A 173 -8.78 3.14 6.09
N LEU A 174 -7.81 2.26 5.84
CA LEU A 174 -8.08 1.05 5.05
C LEU A 174 -8.84 -0.03 5.81
N THR A 175 -8.61 -0.15 7.13
CA THR A 175 -9.32 -1.13 7.95
C THR A 175 -10.81 -0.81 8.03
N GLU A 176 -11.16 0.48 8.15
CA GLU A 176 -12.55 0.96 8.15
C GLU A 176 -13.19 0.79 6.77
N ALA A 177 -12.49 1.18 5.69
CA ALA A 177 -12.99 0.99 4.33
C ALA A 177 -13.26 -0.48 3.98
N ALA A 178 -12.47 -1.41 4.52
CA ALA A 178 -12.71 -2.85 4.35
C ALA A 178 -13.97 -3.32 5.09
N ARG A 179 -14.19 -2.85 6.32
CA ARG A 179 -15.40 -3.16 7.10
C ARG A 179 -16.67 -2.67 6.42
N GLU A 180 -16.65 -1.45 5.90
CA GLU A 180 -17.79 -0.88 5.16
C GLU A 180 -18.12 -1.71 3.91
N ALA A 181 -17.10 -2.20 3.19
CA ALA A 181 -17.30 -3.06 2.03
C ALA A 181 -17.93 -4.43 2.40
N ASP A 182 -17.45 -5.04 3.49
CA ASP A 182 -17.98 -6.32 3.99
C ASP A 182 -19.43 -6.19 4.49
N GLU A 183 -19.80 -5.05 5.09
CA GLU A 183 -21.17 -4.76 5.53
C GLU A 183 -22.14 -4.55 4.36
N VAL A 184 -21.68 -3.99 3.24
CA VAL A 184 -22.49 -3.79 2.02
C VAL A 184 -22.75 -5.11 1.27
N ASP A 185 -21.80 -6.04 1.29
CA ASP A 185 -21.93 -7.37 0.66
C ASP A 185 -22.65 -8.41 1.54
N ALA A 186 -23.03 -8.05 2.78
CA ALA A 186 -23.82 -8.94 3.64
C ALA A 186 -25.26 -9.12 3.07
N PRO A 187 -25.76 -10.36 2.94
CA PRO A 187 -27.11 -10.59 2.41
C PRO A 187 -28.15 -9.94 3.32
N ASN A 188 -28.91 -9.00 2.75
CA ASN A 188 -29.97 -8.25 3.42
C ASN A 188 -31.09 -9.20 3.89
N ALA A 189 -30.96 -9.73 5.12
CA ALA A 189 -31.94 -10.62 5.73
C ALA A 189 -33.14 -9.81 6.29
N THR A 190 -33.92 -9.12 5.44
CA THR A 190 -35.15 -8.42 5.89
C THR A 190 -36.28 -8.38 4.83
N THR A 191 -36.38 -9.39 3.95
CA THR A 191 -37.57 -9.52 3.08
C THR A 191 -38.16 -10.94 3.15
N ALA A 192 -38.55 -11.37 4.36
CA ALA A 192 -39.31 -12.60 4.53
C ALA A 192 -40.24 -12.50 5.75
N SER A 193 -41.23 -11.61 5.71
CA SER A 193 -42.39 -11.61 6.62
C SER A 193 -43.44 -10.59 6.16
N ARG A 194 -44.09 -10.84 5.02
CA ARG A 194 -45.38 -10.20 4.69
C ARG A 194 -46.03 -10.93 3.51
N GLU A 195 -46.57 -12.12 3.80
CA GLU A 195 -47.66 -12.70 3.00
C GLU A 195 -48.32 -13.83 3.81
N VAL A 196 -49.09 -13.44 4.84
CA VAL A 196 -50.16 -14.29 5.36
C VAL A 196 -51.32 -13.38 5.77
N HIS A 197 -52.16 -12.99 4.82
CA HIS A 197 -53.57 -12.72 5.12
C HIS A 197 -54.44 -12.65 3.85
N HIS A 198 -55.65 -13.21 4.00
CA HIS A 198 -56.76 -13.35 3.04
C HIS A 198 -56.62 -14.53 2.04
N VAL A 199 -57.57 -15.46 1.93
CA VAL A 199 -59.03 -15.38 2.05
C VAL A 199 -59.60 -16.72 2.57
N ALA A 200 -60.74 -16.63 3.26
CA ALA A 200 -61.59 -17.72 3.74
C ALA A 200 -62.34 -18.46 2.62
#